data_AF-A0A8T3N1U0-F1
#
_entry.id   AF-A0A8T3N1U0-F1
#
_cell.length_a   1.000
_cell.length_b   1.000
_cell.length_c   1.000
_cell.angle_alpha   90.00
_cell.angle_beta   90.00
_cell.angle_gamma   90.00
#
_symmetry.space_group_name_H-M   'P 1'
#
loop_
_entity.id
_entity.type
_entity.pdbx_description
1 polymer ?
#
loop_
_entity_poly.entity_id
_entity_poly.type
_entity_poly.pdbx_seq_one_letter_code
_entity_poly.pdbx_strand_id
1 'polypeptide(L)'
;MATPGGAIAEATARAAARTPDGVDFSDVRTFLESAGQRGPQRRILREGTYAINLAQFVVITAAGVYGLPLERSDQATLDQMMSMIEARHGFEPVVITGKDDVLGVVTIHDGPSLGQGEIIAPIVGADPDVVATYHNSFQEPERFLAAGGRRGRQLQVIVEGTYYLNRLFATVELVPKAVVEVGTVGVVVSYTGETGTDLSGDAYGHGELVEQGERGVWAQPLLPGKYAFNTYAGKVVMVPTTNFILKWQAAAAGDHKFDENLSEVDLITKDAFEPSLPLSVVVHIDYRKAPLVVQRFGDVKRLVEQTLDPMVSAYFKNVAQTRTLIQLLQDRAEIQDQSSVEMRGRFDRYNLELQEVLIGTPTEGRGGSKLEEILTQLRSRQVAMEQVETYRRQQDAAVQERELREAEARARQQQSITESELSIAIQTNQGKADLARAQQQSAQIQTLAGAEAEKVRLLGVGEASRVSALAGADAERAARVGIAQAMAIEEQVRAYGGPRYQLTQQVMARFAEAVEKSGVDIVPKVVIGGRGDAGNAANGDGTGTSPMGGGTILESLLALLLAERVGVDVAGTTAPSPAALAVREELQRRLTGGDPDRSA
;
A
#
# COMPACT_ATOMS: atom_id res chain seq x y z
N MET A 1 62.29 2.09 -97.78
CA MET A 1 60.83 1.99 -98.02
C MET A 1 60.28 0.97 -97.05
N ALA A 2 59.38 1.39 -96.16
CA ALA A 2 58.60 0.47 -95.32
C ALA A 2 57.16 0.44 -95.87
N THR A 3 56.49 -0.71 -95.78
CA THR A 3 55.13 -0.90 -96.30
C THR A 3 54.09 -0.18 -95.46
N PRO A 4 53.31 0.78 -96.01
CA PRO A 4 52.18 1.37 -95.31
C PRO A 4 51.01 0.36 -95.34
N GLY A 5 50.94 -0.48 -94.31
CA GLY A 5 50.03 -1.64 -94.30
C GLY A 5 49.65 -2.16 -92.91
N GLY A 6 49.78 -1.33 -91.86
CA GLY A 6 49.21 -1.62 -90.55
C GLY A 6 47.68 -1.51 -90.60
N ALA A 7 47.00 -2.62 -90.87
CA ALA A 7 45.54 -2.66 -90.88
C ALA A 7 44.99 -2.40 -89.47
N ILE A 8 44.33 -1.25 -89.28
CA ILE A 8 43.68 -0.89 -88.01
C ILE A 8 42.59 -1.93 -87.73
N ALA A 9 42.62 -2.55 -86.55
CA ALA A 9 41.52 -3.41 -86.13
C ALA A 9 40.29 -2.52 -85.84
N GLU A 10 39.22 -2.71 -86.61
CA GLU A 10 37.94 -2.04 -86.37
C GLU A 10 37.23 -2.69 -85.18
N ALA A 11 36.81 -1.88 -84.21
CA ALA A 11 35.94 -2.35 -83.15
C ALA A 11 34.55 -2.68 -83.74
N THR A 12 33.96 -3.80 -83.33
CA THR A 12 32.58 -4.14 -83.68
C THR A 12 31.64 -3.00 -83.25
N ALA A 13 30.64 -2.64 -84.08
CA ALA A 13 29.83 -1.42 -83.98
C ALA A 13 28.94 -1.22 -82.72
N ARG A 14 29.24 -1.91 -81.61
CA ARG A 14 28.66 -1.74 -80.27
C ARG A 14 29.69 -1.82 -79.12
N ALA A 15 30.96 -2.10 -79.41
CA ALA A 15 32.04 -2.16 -78.43
C ALA A 15 32.87 -0.86 -78.46
N ALA A 16 33.51 -0.52 -77.34
CA ALA A 16 34.44 0.60 -77.30
C ALA A 16 35.84 0.14 -77.73
N ALA A 17 36.51 0.97 -78.52
CA ALA A 17 37.83 0.69 -79.07
C ALA A 17 38.91 0.70 -77.98
N ARG A 18 39.80 -0.30 -78.02
CA ARG A 18 40.93 -0.41 -77.10
C ARG A 18 41.88 0.77 -77.25
N THR A 19 42.18 1.42 -76.13
CA THR A 19 43.27 2.40 -76.02
C THR A 19 44.51 1.69 -75.44
N PRO A 20 45.69 1.74 -76.08
CA PRO A 20 46.89 1.10 -75.55
C PRO A 20 47.43 1.80 -74.28
N ASP A 21 47.94 1.01 -73.32
CA ASP A 21 48.45 1.52 -72.05
C ASP A 21 49.67 2.44 -72.23
N GLY A 22 49.73 3.52 -71.44
CA GLY A 22 50.83 4.49 -71.45
C GLY A 22 50.88 5.45 -72.66
N VAL A 23 50.07 5.22 -73.70
CA VAL A 23 50.01 6.09 -74.88
C VAL A 23 49.20 7.35 -74.60
N ASP A 24 49.63 8.51 -75.10
CA ASP A 24 48.81 9.72 -75.10
C ASP A 24 48.23 10.06 -76.48
N PHE A 25 47.03 10.65 -76.51
CA PHE A 25 46.31 11.04 -77.74
C PHE A 25 46.94 12.24 -78.47
N SER A 26 47.96 12.87 -77.87
CA SER A 26 48.81 13.86 -78.54
C SER A 26 49.77 13.24 -79.56
N ASP A 27 50.19 11.98 -79.38
CA ASP A 27 51.05 11.27 -80.36
C ASP A 27 50.29 10.19 -81.14
N VAL A 28 49.80 10.59 -82.30
CA VAL A 28 49.16 9.71 -83.29
C VAL A 28 50.07 8.54 -83.71
N ARG A 29 51.38 8.75 -83.82
CA ARG A 29 52.31 7.70 -84.27
C ARG A 29 52.36 6.59 -83.23
N THR A 30 52.64 6.94 -81.98
CA THR A 30 52.68 5.96 -80.88
C THR A 30 51.33 5.25 -80.71
N PHE A 31 50.19 5.92 -80.94
CA PHE A 31 48.86 5.26 -80.95
C PHE A 31 48.71 4.22 -82.06
N LEU A 32 49.10 4.53 -83.30
CA LEU A 32 49.00 3.61 -84.43
C LEU A 32 50.01 2.45 -84.32
N GLU A 33 51.24 2.73 -83.89
CA GLU A 33 52.29 1.71 -83.69
C GLU A 33 51.98 0.77 -82.51
N SER A 34 51.24 1.25 -81.50
CA SER A 34 50.78 0.45 -80.34
C SER A 34 49.46 -0.31 -80.59
N ALA A 35 49.05 -0.46 -81.86
CA ALA A 35 47.81 -1.14 -82.28
C ALA A 35 46.51 -0.56 -81.69
N GLY A 36 46.43 0.77 -81.57
CA GLY A 36 45.19 1.48 -81.23
C GLY A 36 44.06 1.20 -82.24
N GLN A 37 42.84 1.05 -81.73
CA GLN A 37 41.69 0.60 -82.54
C GLN A 37 40.82 1.76 -83.06
N ARG A 38 40.16 1.55 -84.22
CA ARG A 38 39.18 2.49 -84.78
C ARG A 38 37.84 2.34 -84.04
N GLY A 39 37.34 3.45 -83.49
CA GLY A 39 36.03 3.53 -82.83
C GLY A 39 36.02 4.49 -81.62
N PRO A 40 34.89 4.60 -80.89
CA PRO A 40 34.80 5.37 -79.65
C PRO A 40 35.77 4.77 -78.62
N GLN A 41 36.74 5.57 -78.15
CA GLN A 41 37.81 5.07 -77.27
C GLN A 41 37.30 4.76 -75.85
N ARG A 42 37.88 3.74 -75.21
CA ARG A 42 37.61 3.45 -73.79
C ARG A 42 38.21 4.50 -72.85
N ARG A 43 39.39 5.04 -73.15
CA ARG A 43 40.02 6.10 -72.34
C ARG A 43 39.36 7.47 -72.59
N ILE A 44 38.91 8.12 -71.52
CA ILE A 44 38.41 9.50 -71.55
C ILE A 44 39.54 10.52 -71.39
N LEU A 45 39.33 11.73 -71.92
CA LEU A 45 40.11 12.90 -71.58
C LEU A 45 39.58 13.50 -70.27
N ARG A 46 40.48 13.92 -69.38
CA ARG A 46 40.14 14.74 -68.19
C ARG A 46 40.24 16.22 -68.55
N GLU A 47 39.86 17.12 -67.65
CA GLU A 47 40.16 18.55 -67.79
C GLU A 47 41.66 18.79 -68.01
N GLY A 48 42.00 19.73 -68.89
CA GLY A 48 43.40 19.99 -69.28
C GLY A 48 43.53 20.61 -70.68
N THR A 49 44.76 20.86 -71.10
CA THR A 49 45.09 21.37 -72.45
C THR A 49 45.82 20.28 -73.23
N TYR A 50 45.24 19.84 -74.35
CA TYR A 50 45.78 18.75 -75.17
C TYR A 50 46.03 19.21 -76.61
N ALA A 51 47.17 18.82 -77.17
CA ALA A 51 47.51 19.04 -78.58
C ALA A 51 47.12 17.80 -79.41
N ILE A 52 45.83 17.66 -79.73
CA ILE A 52 45.29 16.47 -80.43
C ILE A 52 45.16 16.75 -81.94
N ASN A 53 45.56 15.79 -82.77
CA ASN A 53 45.41 15.88 -84.22
C ASN A 53 43.95 15.61 -84.66
N LEU A 54 43.21 16.69 -84.89
CA LEU A 54 41.80 16.65 -85.30
C LEU A 54 41.52 16.04 -86.69
N ALA A 55 42.57 15.75 -87.49
CA ALA A 55 42.45 15.01 -88.74
C ALA A 55 42.62 13.49 -88.57
N GLN A 56 42.80 13.02 -87.34
CA GLN A 56 43.00 11.59 -86.98
C GLN A 56 42.13 11.16 -85.80
N PHE A 57 41.84 12.07 -84.86
CA PHE A 57 40.91 11.86 -83.76
C PHE A 57 39.75 12.87 -83.82
N VAL A 58 38.58 12.43 -83.37
CA VAL A 58 37.43 13.31 -83.09
C VAL A 58 37.26 13.40 -81.58
N VAL A 59 37.18 14.63 -81.06
CA VAL A 59 37.03 14.92 -79.63
C VAL A 59 35.61 15.45 -79.38
N ILE A 60 34.79 14.68 -78.68
CA ILE A 60 33.43 15.07 -78.30
C ILE A 60 33.46 15.70 -76.90
N THR A 61 32.84 16.87 -76.73
CA THR A 61 32.77 17.60 -75.46
C THR A 61 31.35 18.18 -75.24
N ALA A 62 31.04 18.64 -74.03
CA ALA A 62 29.81 19.37 -73.75
C ALA A 62 29.63 20.66 -74.58
N ALA A 63 30.73 21.26 -75.06
CA ALA A 63 30.71 22.45 -75.92
C ALA A 63 30.52 22.11 -77.41
N GLY A 64 30.57 20.83 -77.80
CA GLY A 64 30.47 20.37 -79.18
C GLY A 64 31.55 19.37 -79.59
N VAL A 65 31.54 19.03 -80.87
CA VAL A 65 32.43 18.04 -81.50
C VAL A 65 33.57 18.75 -82.25
N TYR A 66 34.81 18.41 -81.91
CA TYR A 66 36.02 18.88 -82.61
C TYR A 66 36.62 17.75 -83.44
N GLY A 67 36.69 17.93 -84.75
CA GLY A 67 37.26 16.97 -85.69
C GLY A 67 37.16 17.47 -87.13
N LEU A 68 37.90 16.87 -88.04
CA LEU A 68 37.77 17.08 -89.48
C LEU A 68 36.83 16.01 -90.06
N PRO A 69 35.54 16.32 -90.34
CA PRO A 69 34.64 15.36 -90.98
C PRO A 69 35.12 15.07 -92.40
N LEU A 70 35.24 13.78 -92.75
CA LEU A 70 35.66 13.35 -94.08
C LEU A 70 34.44 13.16 -94.99
N GLU A 71 33.32 12.70 -94.41
CA GLU A 71 32.02 12.59 -95.07
C GLU A 71 30.91 13.29 -94.30
N ARG A 72 29.80 13.62 -94.99
CA ARG A 72 28.56 14.09 -94.34
C ARG A 72 27.91 13.00 -93.48
N SER A 73 28.20 11.73 -93.79
CA SER A 73 27.86 10.52 -93.04
C SER A 73 28.36 10.59 -91.59
N ASP A 74 29.58 11.10 -91.41
CA ASP A 74 30.27 11.15 -90.13
C ASP A 74 29.56 12.08 -89.15
N GLN A 75 29.15 13.26 -89.62
CA GLN A 75 28.49 14.27 -88.76
C GLN A 75 27.23 13.73 -88.09
N ALA A 76 26.30 13.16 -88.87
CA ALA A 76 25.06 12.61 -88.32
C ALA A 76 25.31 11.45 -87.32
N THR A 77 26.40 10.69 -87.52
CA THR A 77 26.81 9.61 -86.60
C THR A 77 27.41 10.19 -85.30
N LEU A 78 28.22 11.23 -85.42
CA LEU A 78 28.84 11.93 -84.28
C LEU A 78 27.81 12.70 -83.45
N ASP A 79 26.84 13.35 -84.08
CA ASP A 79 25.72 14.04 -83.42
C ASP A 79 24.85 13.04 -82.62
N GLN A 80 24.61 11.85 -83.18
CA GLN A 80 23.92 10.76 -82.48
C GLN A 80 24.75 10.24 -81.28
N MET A 81 26.08 10.12 -81.43
CA MET A 81 26.97 9.75 -80.31
C MET A 81 26.99 10.82 -79.22
N MET A 82 27.06 12.11 -79.58
CA MET A 82 26.99 13.22 -78.63
C MET A 82 25.68 13.20 -77.85
N SER A 83 24.54 13.07 -78.52
CA SER A 83 23.22 12.89 -77.90
C SER A 83 23.17 11.70 -76.94
N MET A 84 23.81 10.58 -77.27
CA MET A 84 23.87 9.40 -76.38
C MET A 84 24.78 9.63 -75.15
N ILE A 85 25.89 10.35 -75.30
CA ILE A 85 26.79 10.70 -74.20
C ILE A 85 26.09 11.69 -73.26
N GLU A 86 25.42 12.71 -73.80
CA GLU A 86 24.65 13.72 -73.07
C GLU A 86 23.48 13.09 -72.30
N ALA A 87 22.65 12.27 -72.95
CA ALA A 87 21.54 11.54 -72.31
C ALA A 87 21.98 10.51 -71.26
N ARG A 88 23.29 10.23 -71.14
CA ARG A 88 23.89 9.41 -70.09
C ARG A 88 24.66 10.24 -69.04
N HIS A 89 24.68 11.56 -69.11
CA HIS A 89 25.53 12.45 -68.30
C HIS A 89 27.03 12.13 -68.44
N GLY A 90 27.52 12.02 -69.67
CA GLY A 90 28.90 11.62 -69.99
C GLY A 90 29.95 12.71 -70.08
N PHE A 91 29.55 13.97 -69.89
CA PHE A 91 30.48 15.09 -69.73
C PHE A 91 30.65 15.54 -68.26
N GLU A 92 29.89 14.93 -67.35
CA GLU A 92 29.89 15.23 -65.92
C GLU A 92 30.51 14.04 -65.16
N PRO A 93 31.35 14.26 -64.14
CA PRO A 93 31.83 13.17 -63.29
C PRO A 93 30.69 12.64 -62.42
N VAL A 94 30.71 11.35 -62.10
CA VAL A 94 29.74 10.77 -61.14
C VAL A 94 30.15 11.20 -59.74
N VAL A 95 29.44 12.17 -59.18
CA VAL A 95 29.62 12.64 -57.80
C VAL A 95 28.59 11.97 -56.89
N ILE A 96 29.07 11.21 -55.91
CA ILE A 96 28.25 10.65 -54.83
C ILE A 96 28.64 11.37 -53.53
N THR A 97 27.73 12.15 -52.95
CA THR A 97 28.00 12.85 -51.68
C THR A 97 27.49 12.04 -50.49
N GLY A 98 28.20 12.12 -49.36
CA GLY A 98 27.80 11.44 -48.13
C GLY A 98 26.53 11.98 -47.46
N LYS A 99 25.92 13.05 -47.99
CA LYS A 99 24.62 13.55 -47.53
C LYS A 99 23.44 12.78 -48.10
N ASP A 100 23.62 12.16 -49.26
CA ASP A 100 22.52 11.60 -50.04
C ASP A 100 22.24 10.13 -49.69
N ASP A 101 23.14 9.49 -48.93
CA ASP A 101 23.09 8.08 -48.53
C ASP A 101 22.84 7.07 -49.68
N VAL A 102 23.22 7.44 -50.90
CA VAL A 102 23.19 6.54 -52.07
C VAL A 102 24.51 5.81 -52.28
N LEU A 103 24.44 4.74 -53.07
CA LEU A 103 25.54 4.03 -53.71
C LEU A 103 25.30 4.00 -55.23
N GLY A 104 26.35 3.80 -56.01
CA GLY A 104 26.26 3.61 -57.46
C GLY A 104 26.35 2.12 -57.82
N VAL A 105 25.29 1.56 -58.40
CA VAL A 105 25.34 0.26 -59.08
C VAL A 105 25.87 0.48 -60.49
N VAL A 106 26.97 -0.20 -60.83
CA VAL A 106 27.63 -0.06 -62.14
C VAL A 106 27.15 -1.14 -63.10
N THR A 107 26.84 -0.74 -64.33
CA THR A 107 26.53 -1.65 -65.45
C THR A 107 27.50 -1.42 -66.59
N ILE A 108 28.25 -2.46 -66.97
CA ILE A 108 29.27 -2.45 -68.01
C ILE A 108 28.66 -2.93 -69.34
N HIS A 109 28.95 -2.22 -70.44
CA HIS A 109 28.39 -2.44 -71.78
C HIS A 109 29.34 -3.15 -72.75
N ASP A 110 30.59 -3.36 -72.36
CA ASP A 110 31.67 -3.94 -73.19
C ASP A 110 32.35 -5.13 -72.46
N GLY A 111 33.07 -5.97 -73.20
CA GLY A 111 33.70 -7.20 -72.69
C GLY A 111 32.87 -8.48 -72.86
N PRO A 112 33.37 -9.64 -72.38
CA PRO A 112 32.69 -10.93 -72.48
C PRO A 112 31.37 -10.92 -71.69
N SER A 113 30.35 -11.64 -72.19
CA SER A 113 29.06 -11.75 -71.48
C SER A 113 29.18 -12.61 -70.21
N LEU A 114 28.22 -12.46 -69.29
CA LEU A 114 28.04 -13.33 -68.13
C LEU A 114 27.84 -14.81 -68.52
N GLY A 115 28.13 -15.71 -67.58
CA GLY A 115 27.85 -17.14 -67.70
C GLY A 115 26.35 -17.43 -67.70
N GLN A 116 25.95 -18.58 -68.28
CA GLN A 116 24.55 -18.98 -68.33
C GLN A 116 24.01 -19.27 -66.92
N GLY A 117 23.09 -18.45 -66.44
CA GLY A 117 22.51 -18.54 -65.09
C GLY A 117 23.02 -17.45 -64.12
N GLU A 118 24.07 -16.71 -64.48
CA GLU A 118 24.51 -15.53 -63.74
C GLU A 118 23.65 -14.30 -64.09
N ILE A 119 23.28 -13.51 -63.08
CA ILE A 119 22.53 -12.24 -63.26
C ILE A 119 23.45 -11.02 -63.09
N ILE A 120 24.54 -11.17 -62.33
CA ILE A 120 25.49 -10.12 -61.98
C ILE A 120 26.93 -10.66 -62.10
N ALA A 121 27.83 -9.83 -62.60
CA ALA A 121 29.25 -10.15 -62.73
C ALA A 121 29.98 -10.10 -61.37
N PRO A 122 30.91 -11.04 -61.10
CA PRO A 122 31.69 -11.04 -59.86
C PRO A 122 32.63 -9.84 -59.76
N ILE A 123 33.13 -9.58 -58.56
CA ILE A 123 34.15 -8.56 -58.31
C ILE A 123 35.48 -9.05 -58.91
N VAL A 124 36.15 -8.20 -59.70
CA VAL A 124 37.46 -8.45 -60.30
C VAL A 124 38.36 -7.24 -60.09
N GLY A 125 39.69 -7.42 -60.05
CA GLY A 125 40.66 -6.30 -60.09
C GLY A 125 40.54 -5.26 -58.96
N ALA A 126 39.83 -5.56 -57.87
CA ALA A 126 39.59 -4.60 -56.79
C ALA A 126 40.80 -4.39 -55.85
N ASP A 127 41.79 -5.28 -55.91
CA ASP A 127 43.01 -5.29 -55.10
C ASP A 127 43.99 -4.17 -55.53
N PRO A 128 44.30 -3.18 -54.66
CA PRO A 128 45.25 -2.10 -54.98
C PRO A 128 46.69 -2.54 -55.23
N ASP A 129 47.12 -3.66 -54.64
CA ASP A 129 48.53 -4.10 -54.72
C ASP A 129 48.83 -4.70 -56.11
N VAL A 130 47.81 -5.17 -56.84
CA VAL A 130 47.94 -5.74 -58.18
C VAL A 130 47.71 -4.65 -59.25
N VAL A 131 48.67 -3.73 -59.35
CA VAL A 131 48.64 -2.54 -60.26
C VAL A 131 48.23 -2.87 -61.71
N ALA A 132 48.56 -4.05 -62.22
CA ALA A 132 48.22 -4.49 -63.58
C ALA A 132 46.71 -4.72 -63.81
N THR A 133 45.96 -5.07 -62.77
CA THR A 133 44.50 -5.32 -62.82
C THR A 133 43.69 -4.29 -62.03
N TYR A 134 44.34 -3.47 -61.19
CA TYR A 134 43.69 -2.45 -60.39
C TYR A 134 43.04 -1.35 -61.24
N HIS A 135 41.72 -1.41 -61.39
CA HIS A 135 40.94 -0.56 -62.28
C HIS A 135 40.32 0.69 -61.63
N ASN A 136 40.68 0.96 -60.36
CA ASN A 136 40.31 2.15 -59.57
C ASN A 136 38.82 2.54 -59.71
N SER A 137 37.93 1.64 -59.26
CA SER A 137 36.47 1.81 -59.31
C SER A 137 35.95 2.12 -60.72
N PHE A 138 36.38 1.32 -61.69
CA PHE A 138 36.00 1.37 -63.11
C PHE A 138 36.50 2.60 -63.91
N GLN A 139 37.39 3.42 -63.34
CA GLN A 139 38.00 4.55 -64.04
C GLN A 139 39.07 4.13 -65.06
N GLU A 140 39.60 2.91 -64.98
CA GLU A 140 40.55 2.34 -65.95
C GLU A 140 39.96 1.08 -66.64
N PRO A 141 39.18 1.23 -67.72
CA PRO A 141 38.47 0.13 -68.39
C PRO A 141 39.36 -1.03 -68.87
N GLU A 142 40.58 -0.73 -69.36
CA GLU A 142 41.45 -1.77 -69.92
C GLU A 142 41.98 -2.71 -68.83
N ARG A 143 42.32 -2.18 -67.64
CA ARG A 143 42.70 -3.01 -66.48
C ARG A 143 41.54 -3.85 -65.96
N PHE A 144 40.32 -3.32 -65.97
CA PHE A 144 39.11 -4.08 -65.59
C PHE A 144 38.88 -5.27 -66.54
N LEU A 145 39.06 -5.06 -67.85
CA LEU A 145 38.93 -6.14 -68.84
C LEU A 145 40.11 -7.12 -68.75
N ALA A 146 41.33 -6.65 -68.48
CA ALA A 146 42.50 -7.51 -68.21
C ALA A 146 42.33 -8.35 -66.93
N ALA A 147 41.58 -7.84 -65.93
CA ALA A 147 41.18 -8.57 -64.73
C ALA A 147 40.10 -9.64 -64.96
N GLY A 148 39.63 -9.83 -66.20
CA GLY A 148 38.56 -10.79 -66.54
C GLY A 148 37.14 -10.24 -66.38
N GLY A 149 36.98 -8.92 -66.30
CA GLY A 149 35.70 -8.25 -66.12
C GLY A 149 34.66 -8.59 -67.19
N ARG A 150 33.41 -8.81 -66.76
CA ARG A 150 32.29 -9.26 -67.60
C ARG A 150 31.25 -8.16 -67.82
N ARG A 151 30.65 -8.15 -69.01
CA ARG A 151 29.63 -7.22 -69.48
C ARG A 151 28.27 -7.49 -68.83
N GLY A 152 27.89 -6.66 -67.86
CA GLY A 152 26.58 -6.70 -67.19
C GLY A 152 26.54 -5.78 -65.98
N ARG A 153 25.52 -5.94 -65.13
CA ARG A 153 25.51 -5.37 -63.76
C ARG A 153 26.66 -5.99 -62.97
N GLN A 154 27.36 -5.17 -62.18
CA GLN A 154 28.52 -5.59 -61.38
C GLN A 154 28.12 -5.81 -59.91
N LEU A 155 28.74 -6.78 -59.23
CA LEU A 155 28.53 -7.00 -57.80
C LEU A 155 29.17 -5.85 -56.98
N GLN A 156 30.32 -5.37 -57.43
CA GLN A 156 30.99 -4.19 -56.87
C GLN A 156 30.17 -2.92 -57.13
N VAL A 157 29.88 -2.20 -56.05
CA VAL A 157 29.25 -0.87 -56.08
C VAL A 157 30.30 0.21 -55.87
N ILE A 158 30.03 1.43 -56.35
CA ILE A 158 30.81 2.61 -56.00
C ILE A 158 30.14 3.38 -54.85
N VAL A 159 30.95 3.87 -53.92
CA VAL A 159 30.54 4.61 -52.72
C VAL A 159 30.81 6.10 -52.89
N GLU A 160 30.77 6.89 -51.81
CA GLU A 160 31.05 8.32 -51.82
C GLU A 160 32.38 8.68 -52.51
N GLY A 161 32.37 9.72 -53.34
CA GLY A 161 33.51 10.13 -54.16
C GLY A 161 33.13 10.76 -55.50
N THR A 162 34.16 11.09 -56.29
CA THR A 162 34.05 11.67 -57.64
C THR A 162 34.71 10.72 -58.63
N TYR A 163 33.91 10.11 -59.52
CA TYR A 163 34.40 9.07 -60.45
C TYR A 163 34.29 9.55 -61.89
N TYR A 164 35.44 9.58 -62.57
CA TYR A 164 35.53 9.93 -63.99
C TYR A 164 35.33 8.66 -64.82
N LEU A 165 34.07 8.35 -65.14
CA LEU A 165 33.67 7.10 -65.82
C LEU A 165 33.27 7.36 -67.27
N ASN A 166 33.78 6.54 -68.19
CA ASN A 166 33.35 6.56 -69.58
C ASN A 166 31.90 6.02 -69.69
N ARG A 167 30.92 6.90 -69.92
CA ARG A 167 29.49 6.53 -69.94
C ARG A 167 29.05 5.72 -71.17
N LEU A 168 29.91 5.54 -72.19
CA LEU A 168 29.70 4.55 -73.24
C LEU A 168 30.06 3.13 -72.74
N PHE A 169 31.14 3.02 -71.96
CA PHE A 169 31.62 1.76 -71.37
C PHE A 169 30.82 1.33 -70.13
N ALA A 170 30.53 2.27 -69.21
CA ALA A 170 29.92 2.01 -67.91
C ALA A 170 28.84 3.03 -67.56
N THR A 171 27.61 2.58 -67.31
CA THR A 171 26.53 3.43 -66.77
C THR A 171 26.33 3.16 -65.29
N VAL A 172 26.11 4.22 -64.49
CA VAL A 172 25.83 4.11 -63.05
C VAL A 172 24.37 4.45 -62.77
N GLU A 173 23.70 3.57 -62.03
CA GLU A 173 22.36 3.74 -61.46
C GLU A 173 22.53 4.05 -59.96
N LEU A 174 21.93 5.14 -59.46
CA LEU A 174 22.03 5.53 -58.06
C LEU A 174 20.91 4.88 -57.25
N VAL A 175 21.28 4.19 -56.15
CA VAL A 175 20.39 3.37 -55.31
C VAL A 175 20.63 3.75 -53.84
N PRO A 176 19.61 3.83 -52.97
CA PRO A 176 19.84 4.06 -51.55
C PRO A 176 20.65 2.92 -50.90
N LYS A 177 21.55 3.25 -49.97
CA LYS A 177 22.26 2.27 -49.14
C LYS A 177 21.28 1.46 -48.28
N ALA A 178 21.63 0.22 -47.96
CA ALA A 178 20.87 -0.56 -46.99
C ALA A 178 21.15 -0.05 -45.57
N VAL A 179 20.11 0.36 -44.85
CA VAL A 179 20.20 0.82 -43.45
C VAL A 179 19.58 -0.23 -42.55
N VAL A 180 20.37 -0.79 -41.64
CA VAL A 180 19.93 -1.70 -40.58
C VAL A 180 19.77 -0.90 -39.30
N GLU A 181 18.54 -0.81 -38.79
CA GLU A 181 18.21 0.01 -37.61
C GLU A 181 18.65 -0.64 -36.30
N VAL A 182 18.92 0.17 -35.27
CA VAL A 182 19.28 -0.32 -33.94
C VAL A 182 18.09 -1.07 -33.34
N GLY A 183 18.33 -2.31 -32.90
CA GLY A 183 17.26 -3.24 -32.50
C GLY A 183 16.83 -4.21 -33.62
N THR A 184 17.37 -4.08 -34.84
CA THR A 184 17.18 -5.03 -35.95
C THR A 184 18.51 -5.60 -36.45
N VAL A 185 18.45 -6.71 -37.19
CA VAL A 185 19.58 -7.20 -38.01
C VAL A 185 19.13 -7.46 -39.45
N GLY A 186 20.00 -7.18 -40.40
CA GLY A 186 19.74 -7.38 -41.82
C GLY A 186 20.21 -8.75 -42.29
N VAL A 187 19.30 -9.73 -42.38
CA VAL A 187 19.62 -11.02 -43.01
C VAL A 187 19.68 -10.83 -44.52
N VAL A 188 20.77 -11.27 -45.15
CA VAL A 188 20.96 -11.15 -46.60
C VAL A 188 20.54 -12.44 -47.30
N VAL A 189 19.62 -12.31 -48.25
CA VAL A 189 19.24 -13.36 -49.20
C VAL A 189 19.92 -13.04 -50.52
N SER A 190 21.00 -13.74 -50.85
CA SER A 190 21.79 -13.55 -52.06
C SER A 190 21.25 -14.38 -53.22
N TYR A 191 21.05 -13.73 -54.38
CA TYR A 191 20.67 -14.37 -55.64
C TYR A 191 21.88 -14.64 -56.55
N THR A 192 23.10 -14.34 -56.09
CA THR A 192 24.32 -14.28 -56.90
C THR A 192 25.50 -14.94 -56.18
N GLY A 193 26.46 -15.44 -56.94
CA GLY A 193 27.56 -16.28 -56.45
C GLY A 193 27.47 -17.71 -56.99
N GLU A 194 28.43 -18.55 -56.62
CA GLU A 194 28.35 -19.99 -56.87
C GLU A 194 27.29 -20.64 -55.95
N THR A 195 26.92 -21.90 -56.23
CA THR A 195 26.03 -22.66 -55.34
C THR A 195 26.87 -23.12 -54.15
N GLY A 196 26.68 -22.46 -53.01
CA GLY A 196 27.50 -22.71 -51.81
C GLY A 196 27.26 -24.09 -51.21
N THR A 197 28.20 -24.56 -50.38
CA THR A 197 28.00 -25.77 -49.59
C THR A 197 27.12 -25.46 -48.38
N ASP A 198 25.93 -26.06 -48.30
CA ASP A 198 24.98 -25.79 -47.23
C ASP A 198 25.56 -26.10 -45.83
N LEU A 199 25.70 -25.05 -45.02
CA LEU A 199 26.22 -25.10 -43.66
C LEU A 199 25.17 -25.54 -42.62
N SER A 200 23.92 -25.76 -43.02
CA SER A 200 22.82 -26.18 -42.14
C SER A 200 22.96 -27.62 -41.64
N GLY A 201 23.66 -28.47 -42.40
CA GLY A 201 23.88 -29.89 -42.10
C GLY A 201 22.68 -30.80 -42.34
N ASP A 202 22.92 -32.11 -42.38
CA ASP A 202 21.98 -33.17 -42.81
C ASP A 202 20.62 -33.20 -42.08
N ALA A 203 20.48 -32.49 -40.96
CA ALA A 203 19.26 -32.41 -40.18
C ALA A 203 18.24 -31.36 -40.68
N TYR A 204 18.61 -30.47 -41.62
CA TYR A 204 17.85 -29.23 -41.88
C TYR A 204 17.75 -28.84 -43.36
N GLY A 205 17.09 -29.67 -44.18
CA GLY A 205 16.88 -29.44 -45.62
C GLY A 205 15.87 -28.33 -45.99
N HIS A 206 16.04 -27.12 -45.47
CA HIS A 206 15.14 -25.98 -45.67
C HIS A 206 15.88 -24.75 -46.22
N GLY A 207 16.32 -24.83 -47.48
CA GLY A 207 17.09 -23.78 -48.15
C GLY A 207 18.59 -23.84 -47.85
N GLU A 208 19.41 -23.22 -48.68
CA GLU A 208 20.89 -23.23 -48.55
C GLU A 208 21.35 -22.10 -47.62
N LEU A 209 22.01 -22.44 -46.49
CA LEU A 209 22.71 -21.49 -45.63
C LEU A 209 24.19 -21.45 -46.01
N VAL A 210 24.70 -20.28 -46.39
CA VAL A 210 25.96 -20.15 -47.14
C VAL A 210 26.86 -19.05 -46.58
N GLU A 211 28.12 -18.99 -47.02
CA GLU A 211 29.06 -17.95 -46.63
C GLU A 211 28.83 -16.62 -47.40
N GLN A 212 29.51 -15.56 -46.95
CA GLN A 212 29.33 -14.23 -47.53
C GLN A 212 29.86 -14.18 -48.98
N GLY A 213 28.95 -13.98 -49.93
CA GLY A 213 29.25 -13.88 -51.36
C GLY A 213 28.78 -15.07 -52.19
N GLU A 214 28.36 -16.17 -51.54
CA GLU A 214 27.69 -17.29 -52.18
C GLU A 214 26.19 -16.99 -52.41
N ARG A 215 25.53 -17.82 -53.24
CA ARG A 215 24.09 -17.75 -53.48
C ARG A 215 23.34 -18.58 -52.42
N GLY A 216 22.42 -17.95 -51.69
CA GLY A 216 21.71 -18.55 -50.56
C GLY A 216 21.35 -17.52 -49.49
N VAL A 217 21.04 -17.96 -48.28
CA VAL A 217 20.91 -17.08 -47.11
C VAL A 217 22.25 -17.03 -46.37
N TRP A 218 22.79 -15.84 -46.11
CA TRP A 218 24.09 -15.71 -45.44
C TRP A 218 24.01 -16.13 -43.97
N ALA A 219 24.91 -17.01 -43.55
CA ALA A 219 25.02 -17.50 -42.17
C ALA A 219 25.32 -16.39 -41.14
N GLN A 220 25.93 -15.28 -41.57
CA GLN A 220 26.19 -14.11 -40.74
C GLN A 220 25.29 -12.93 -41.19
N PRO A 221 24.42 -12.40 -40.32
CA PRO A 221 23.59 -11.25 -40.65
C PRO A 221 24.36 -9.92 -40.52
N LEU A 222 23.87 -8.90 -41.21
CA LEU A 222 24.36 -7.53 -41.04
C LEU A 222 23.88 -6.96 -39.70
N LEU A 223 24.82 -6.51 -38.86
CA LEU A 223 24.55 -5.81 -37.60
C LEU A 223 24.00 -4.38 -37.88
N PRO A 224 23.40 -3.68 -36.88
CA PRO A 224 22.97 -2.29 -37.04
C PRO A 224 24.04 -1.38 -37.66
N GLY A 225 23.68 -0.66 -38.72
CA GLY A 225 24.65 0.12 -39.52
C GLY A 225 24.16 0.44 -40.93
N LYS A 226 25.00 1.16 -41.70
CA LYS A 226 24.76 1.50 -43.11
C LYS A 226 25.69 0.67 -44.01
N TYR A 227 25.12 0.00 -45.00
CA TYR A 227 25.85 -0.90 -45.89
C TYR A 227 25.68 -0.51 -47.35
N ALA A 228 26.81 -0.47 -48.07
CA ALA A 228 26.85 -0.33 -49.52
C ALA A 228 26.56 -1.68 -50.20
N PHE A 229 25.34 -2.20 -50.03
CA PHE A 229 24.91 -3.50 -50.56
C PHE A 229 24.12 -3.34 -51.87
N ASN A 230 24.43 -4.16 -52.88
CA ASN A 230 23.77 -4.12 -54.18
C ASN A 230 22.38 -4.79 -54.12
N THR A 231 21.31 -4.00 -54.20
CA THR A 231 19.91 -4.48 -54.15
C THR A 231 19.48 -5.36 -55.33
N TYR A 232 20.27 -5.45 -56.41
CA TYR A 232 20.06 -6.42 -57.47
C TYR A 232 20.76 -7.77 -57.20
N ALA A 233 21.77 -7.80 -56.33
CA ALA A 233 22.49 -9.02 -55.95
C ALA A 233 21.74 -9.84 -54.89
N GLY A 234 20.92 -9.20 -54.07
CA GLY A 234 20.12 -9.85 -53.04
C GLY A 234 19.09 -8.92 -52.40
N LYS A 235 18.28 -9.48 -51.50
CA LYS A 235 17.37 -8.71 -50.61
C LYS A 235 17.93 -8.74 -49.19
N VAL A 236 17.99 -7.57 -48.55
CA VAL A 236 18.17 -7.50 -47.08
C VAL A 236 16.78 -7.58 -46.44
N VAL A 237 16.60 -8.54 -45.53
CA VAL A 237 15.39 -8.74 -44.72
C VAL A 237 15.70 -8.30 -43.30
N MET A 238 14.99 -7.28 -42.81
CA MET A 238 15.18 -6.77 -41.45
C MET A 238 14.42 -7.65 -40.46
N VAL A 239 15.14 -8.24 -39.50
CA VAL A 239 14.58 -9.06 -38.42
C VAL A 239 14.77 -8.30 -37.10
N PRO A 240 13.71 -8.02 -36.33
CA PRO A 240 13.86 -7.39 -35.02
C PRO A 240 14.50 -8.35 -34.02
N THR A 241 15.49 -7.83 -33.30
CA THR A 241 16.18 -8.47 -32.16
C THR A 241 15.70 -7.91 -30.82
N THR A 242 14.86 -6.88 -30.83
CA THR A 242 14.07 -6.47 -29.66
C THR A 242 12.98 -7.50 -29.37
N ASN A 243 12.53 -7.57 -28.13
CA ASN A 243 11.30 -8.30 -27.80
C ASN A 243 10.12 -7.63 -28.52
N PHE A 244 9.33 -8.41 -29.26
CA PHE A 244 8.10 -7.94 -29.89
C PHE A 244 6.89 -8.73 -29.39
N ILE A 245 5.73 -8.07 -29.38
CA ILE A 245 4.47 -8.64 -28.92
C ILE A 245 3.63 -8.98 -30.15
N LEU A 246 3.22 -10.23 -30.28
CA LEU A 246 2.24 -10.69 -31.26
C LEU A 246 0.87 -10.77 -30.59
N LYS A 247 -0.14 -10.08 -31.14
CA LYS A 247 -1.50 -10.04 -30.59
C LYS A 247 -2.46 -10.86 -31.45
N TRP A 248 -3.12 -11.84 -30.87
CA TRP A 248 -4.25 -12.53 -31.49
C TRP A 248 -5.52 -11.72 -31.22
N GLN A 249 -5.64 -10.60 -31.93
CA GLN A 249 -6.80 -9.71 -31.84
C GLN A 249 -6.99 -8.91 -33.14
N ALA A 250 -8.10 -9.15 -33.82
CA ALA A 250 -8.41 -8.61 -35.16
C ALA A 250 -8.59 -7.07 -35.26
N ALA A 251 -8.35 -6.34 -34.17
CA ALA A 251 -8.46 -4.89 -34.08
C ALA A 251 -7.16 -4.19 -33.63
N ALA A 252 -6.06 -4.94 -33.39
CA ALA A 252 -4.85 -4.40 -32.77
C ALA A 252 -3.56 -5.02 -33.32
N ALA A 253 -3.01 -4.45 -34.38
CA ALA A 253 -1.64 -4.73 -34.82
C ALA A 253 -0.61 -4.02 -33.91
N GLY A 254 0.52 -4.66 -33.65
CA GLY A 254 1.70 -4.06 -33.02
C GLY A 254 2.56 -3.26 -34.00
N ASP A 255 3.58 -2.58 -33.48
CA ASP A 255 4.42 -1.64 -34.25
C ASP A 255 5.09 -2.27 -35.49
N HIS A 256 5.43 -3.56 -35.40
CA HIS A 256 6.03 -4.34 -36.49
C HIS A 256 5.04 -4.92 -37.52
N LYS A 257 3.72 -4.85 -37.27
CA LYS A 257 2.63 -5.32 -38.17
C LYS A 257 2.71 -6.79 -38.64
N PHE A 258 3.43 -7.63 -37.91
CA PHE A 258 3.44 -9.08 -38.14
C PHE A 258 2.13 -9.75 -37.74
N ASP A 259 1.38 -9.12 -36.84
CA ASP A 259 0.11 -9.56 -36.27
C ASP A 259 -1.13 -8.99 -37.00
N GLU A 260 -0.95 -8.22 -38.08
CA GLU A 260 -2.02 -7.60 -38.88
C GLU A 260 -3.10 -8.58 -39.38
N ASN A 261 -2.75 -9.85 -39.56
CA ASN A 261 -3.66 -10.92 -40.02
C ASN A 261 -4.10 -11.88 -38.89
N LEU A 262 -3.75 -11.62 -37.62
CA LEU A 262 -4.10 -12.50 -36.49
C LEU A 262 -5.49 -12.17 -35.92
N SER A 263 -6.36 -13.16 -35.88
CA SER A 263 -7.65 -13.07 -35.19
C SER A 263 -7.57 -13.59 -33.75
N GLU A 264 -8.59 -13.30 -32.95
CA GLU A 264 -8.80 -14.00 -31.67
C GLU A 264 -8.98 -15.50 -31.90
N VAL A 265 -8.62 -16.32 -30.91
CA VAL A 265 -8.76 -17.78 -31.03
C VAL A 265 -10.16 -18.20 -30.60
N ASP A 266 -11.00 -18.61 -31.55
CA ASP A 266 -12.27 -19.28 -31.26
C ASP A 266 -12.00 -20.60 -30.51
N LEU A 267 -12.55 -20.77 -29.30
CA LEU A 267 -12.38 -21.98 -28.49
C LEU A 267 -13.65 -22.83 -28.45
N ILE A 268 -13.49 -24.10 -28.05
CA ILE A 268 -14.61 -24.97 -27.65
C ILE A 268 -14.24 -25.55 -26.28
N THR A 269 -15.04 -25.22 -25.27
CA THR A 269 -14.85 -25.67 -23.88
C THR A 269 -15.48 -27.03 -23.62
N LYS A 270 -15.07 -27.70 -22.53
CA LYS A 270 -15.63 -29.00 -22.11
C LYS A 270 -17.14 -28.98 -21.85
N ASP A 271 -17.67 -27.84 -21.44
CA ASP A 271 -19.09 -27.54 -21.21
C ASP A 271 -19.79 -26.95 -22.45
N ALA A 272 -19.17 -27.06 -23.64
CA ALA A 272 -19.70 -26.69 -24.95
C ALA A 272 -20.07 -25.20 -25.12
N PHE A 273 -19.40 -24.31 -24.40
CA PHE A 273 -19.37 -22.88 -24.72
C PHE A 273 -18.26 -22.57 -25.73
N GLU A 274 -18.52 -21.57 -26.58
CA GLU A 274 -17.63 -21.11 -27.66
C GLU A 274 -17.18 -19.65 -27.42
N PRO A 275 -16.29 -19.38 -26.44
CA PRO A 275 -15.72 -18.06 -26.24
C PRO A 275 -14.60 -17.78 -27.26
N SER A 276 -14.40 -16.50 -27.60
CA SER A 276 -13.13 -16.08 -28.21
C SER A 276 -12.10 -15.79 -27.12
N LEU A 277 -10.83 -16.13 -27.37
CA LEU A 277 -9.74 -15.84 -26.44
C LEU A 277 -8.72 -14.89 -27.10
N PRO A 278 -8.66 -13.62 -26.69
CA PRO A 278 -7.57 -12.73 -27.06
C PRO A 278 -6.28 -13.16 -26.34
N LEU A 279 -5.20 -13.34 -27.10
CA LEU A 279 -3.89 -13.74 -26.59
C LEU A 279 -2.84 -12.68 -26.96
N SER A 280 -1.79 -12.57 -26.14
CA SER A 280 -0.59 -11.80 -26.49
C SER A 280 0.65 -12.61 -26.16
N VAL A 281 1.58 -12.73 -27.11
CA VAL A 281 2.78 -13.56 -26.97
C VAL A 281 4.01 -12.69 -27.17
N VAL A 282 4.94 -12.71 -26.22
CA VAL A 282 6.17 -11.92 -26.29
C VAL A 282 7.31 -12.80 -26.76
N VAL A 283 7.84 -12.48 -27.94
CA VAL A 283 8.84 -13.27 -28.66
C VAL A 283 10.12 -12.45 -28.86
N HIS A 284 11.25 -13.13 -28.78
CA HIS A 284 12.58 -12.62 -29.10
C HIS A 284 13.22 -13.49 -30.20
N ILE A 285 14.10 -12.89 -31.01
CA ILE A 285 14.92 -13.58 -32.00
C ILE A 285 16.37 -13.15 -31.77
N ASP A 286 17.22 -14.07 -31.32
CA ASP A 286 18.66 -13.83 -31.25
C ASP A 286 19.20 -13.57 -32.66
N TYR A 287 20.06 -12.56 -32.80
CA TYR A 287 20.68 -12.19 -34.07
C TYR A 287 21.36 -13.38 -34.78
N ARG A 288 21.96 -14.32 -34.05
CA ARG A 288 22.58 -15.56 -34.57
C ARG A 288 21.56 -16.55 -35.11
N LYS A 289 20.32 -16.53 -34.58
CA LYS A 289 19.20 -17.38 -35.00
C LYS A 289 18.42 -16.77 -36.18
N ALA A 290 18.45 -15.45 -36.35
CA ALA A 290 17.71 -14.73 -37.39
C ALA A 290 17.90 -15.27 -38.83
N PRO A 291 19.12 -15.64 -39.30
CA PRO A 291 19.29 -16.27 -40.61
C PRO A 291 18.49 -17.56 -40.78
N LEU A 292 18.51 -18.47 -39.79
CA LEU A 292 17.81 -19.76 -39.82
C LEU A 292 16.27 -19.61 -39.88
N VAL A 293 15.74 -18.52 -39.32
CA VAL A 293 14.32 -18.16 -39.39
C VAL A 293 13.95 -17.69 -40.80
N VAL A 294 14.75 -16.79 -41.39
CA VAL A 294 14.54 -16.27 -42.76
C VAL A 294 14.76 -17.36 -43.81
N GLN A 295 15.74 -18.24 -43.62
CA GLN A 295 16.03 -19.40 -44.47
C GLN A 295 14.81 -20.33 -44.59
N ARG A 296 14.14 -20.62 -43.47
CA ARG A 296 13.00 -21.56 -43.42
C ARG A 296 11.66 -20.96 -43.86
N PHE A 297 11.43 -19.66 -43.67
CA PHE A 297 10.12 -19.03 -43.90
C PHE A 297 10.12 -17.89 -44.94
N GLY A 298 11.29 -17.43 -45.36
CA GLY A 298 11.50 -16.29 -46.26
C GLY A 298 11.26 -14.92 -45.63
N ASP A 299 10.34 -14.81 -44.65
CA ASP A 299 10.00 -13.58 -43.96
C ASP A 299 9.39 -13.88 -42.57
N VAL A 300 9.56 -12.96 -41.60
CA VAL A 300 9.03 -13.11 -40.23
C VAL A 300 7.49 -13.09 -40.23
N LYS A 301 6.87 -12.33 -41.14
CA LYS A 301 5.40 -12.32 -41.28
C LYS A 301 4.85 -13.70 -41.69
N ARG A 302 5.55 -14.43 -42.57
CA ARG A 302 5.16 -15.79 -42.98
C ARG A 302 5.32 -16.81 -41.86
N LEU A 303 6.38 -16.72 -41.08
CA LEU A 303 6.57 -17.52 -39.87
C LEU A 303 5.35 -17.40 -38.93
N VAL A 304 4.93 -16.16 -38.66
CA VAL A 304 3.79 -15.83 -37.79
C VAL A 304 2.49 -16.40 -38.34
N GLU A 305 2.13 -16.05 -39.58
CA GLU A 305 0.88 -16.45 -40.24
C GLU A 305 0.78 -17.96 -40.50
N GLN A 306 1.87 -18.60 -40.95
CA GLN A 306 1.83 -19.98 -41.47
C GLN A 306 2.18 -21.04 -40.42
N THR A 307 2.81 -20.67 -39.31
CA THR A 307 3.20 -21.64 -38.26
C THR A 307 2.85 -21.22 -36.84
N LEU A 308 3.07 -19.96 -36.44
CA LEU A 308 2.78 -19.58 -35.05
C LEU A 308 1.29 -19.53 -34.78
N ASP A 309 0.47 -18.94 -35.66
CA ASP A 309 -0.98 -18.95 -35.46
C ASP A 309 -1.58 -20.36 -35.40
N PRO A 310 -1.41 -21.25 -36.40
CA PRO A 310 -1.95 -22.60 -36.31
C PRO A 310 -1.50 -23.36 -35.05
N MET A 311 -0.25 -23.15 -34.59
CA MET A 311 0.32 -23.85 -33.44
C MET A 311 -0.15 -23.28 -32.09
N VAL A 312 -0.29 -21.96 -31.98
CA VAL A 312 -0.88 -21.26 -30.82
C VAL A 312 -2.38 -21.56 -30.72
N SER A 313 -3.11 -21.39 -31.82
CA SER A 313 -4.53 -21.71 -31.93
C SER A 313 -4.83 -23.16 -31.57
N ALA A 314 -4.07 -24.13 -32.10
CA ALA A 314 -4.26 -25.55 -31.79
C ALA A 314 -3.96 -25.89 -30.32
N TYR A 315 -2.96 -25.25 -29.71
CA TYR A 315 -2.65 -25.46 -28.29
C TYR A 315 -3.80 -25.02 -27.39
N PHE A 316 -4.26 -23.78 -27.53
CA PHE A 316 -5.31 -23.24 -26.67
C PHE A 316 -6.66 -23.93 -26.90
N LYS A 317 -6.96 -24.37 -28.13
CA LYS A 317 -8.12 -25.25 -28.42
C LYS A 317 -8.04 -26.57 -27.66
N ASN A 318 -6.89 -27.24 -27.65
CA ASN A 318 -6.72 -28.49 -26.89
C ASN A 318 -6.83 -28.27 -25.37
N VAL A 319 -6.26 -27.18 -24.83
CA VAL A 319 -6.39 -26.84 -23.40
C VAL A 319 -7.86 -26.58 -23.05
N ALA A 320 -8.58 -25.78 -23.84
CA ALA A 320 -9.98 -25.44 -23.62
C ALA A 320 -10.90 -26.67 -23.62
N GLN A 321 -10.67 -27.63 -24.52
CA GLN A 321 -11.48 -28.87 -24.58
C GLN A 321 -11.39 -29.72 -23.29
N THR A 322 -10.35 -29.55 -22.47
CA THR A 322 -10.17 -30.31 -21.21
C THR A 322 -10.77 -29.66 -19.97
N ARG A 323 -10.96 -28.33 -20.00
CA ARG A 323 -11.39 -27.48 -18.88
C ARG A 323 -12.80 -26.90 -19.14
N THR A 324 -13.53 -26.57 -18.08
CA THR A 324 -14.77 -25.79 -18.25
C THR A 324 -14.45 -24.31 -18.45
N LEU A 325 -15.42 -23.54 -18.98
CA LEU A 325 -15.35 -22.08 -19.05
C LEU A 325 -14.93 -21.43 -17.72
N ILE A 326 -15.49 -21.93 -16.60
CA ILE A 326 -15.23 -21.40 -15.25
C ILE A 326 -13.78 -21.67 -14.83
N GLN A 327 -13.25 -22.87 -15.09
CA GLN A 327 -11.86 -23.22 -14.82
C GLN A 327 -10.89 -22.36 -15.65
N LEU A 328 -11.23 -22.07 -16.91
CA LEU A 328 -10.43 -21.21 -17.78
C LEU A 328 -10.31 -19.77 -17.25
N LEU A 329 -11.31 -19.29 -16.51
CA LEU A 329 -11.30 -17.99 -15.83
C LEU A 329 -10.62 -18.02 -14.44
N GLN A 330 -10.86 -19.06 -13.64
CA GLN A 330 -10.33 -19.18 -12.28
C GLN A 330 -8.85 -19.55 -12.26
N ASP A 331 -8.47 -20.58 -13.02
CA ASP A 331 -7.13 -21.17 -12.98
C ASP A 331 -6.14 -20.40 -13.88
N ARG A 332 -6.53 -19.23 -14.42
CA ARG A 332 -5.89 -18.54 -15.56
C ARG A 332 -4.37 -18.39 -15.43
N ALA A 333 -3.86 -18.17 -14.21
CA ALA A 333 -2.43 -17.99 -13.95
C ALA A 333 -1.66 -19.31 -14.11
N GLU A 334 -2.21 -20.42 -13.60
CA GLU A 334 -1.65 -21.76 -13.80
C GLU A 334 -1.69 -22.15 -15.29
N ILE A 335 -2.78 -21.78 -16.00
CA ILE A 335 -2.84 -21.95 -17.46
C ILE A 335 -1.72 -21.16 -18.15
N GLN A 336 -1.50 -19.91 -17.74
CA GLN A 336 -0.52 -19.01 -18.34
C GLN A 336 0.93 -19.47 -18.11
N ASP A 337 1.26 -19.91 -16.89
CA ASP A 337 2.58 -20.46 -16.54
C ASP A 337 2.84 -21.79 -17.27
N GLN A 338 1.88 -22.73 -17.23
CA GLN A 338 1.97 -24.00 -17.96
C GLN A 338 2.14 -23.77 -19.47
N SER A 339 1.33 -22.89 -20.05
CA SER A 339 1.42 -22.52 -21.47
C SER A 339 2.79 -21.97 -21.83
N SER A 340 3.35 -21.09 -20.98
CA SER A 340 4.67 -20.48 -21.23
C SER A 340 5.80 -21.51 -21.22
N VAL A 341 5.74 -22.53 -20.36
CA VAL A 341 6.72 -23.63 -20.34
C VAL A 341 6.56 -24.55 -21.56
N GLU A 342 5.34 -25.04 -21.82
CA GLU A 342 5.10 -25.98 -22.92
C GLU A 342 5.30 -25.35 -24.31
N MET A 343 4.97 -24.07 -24.46
CA MET A 343 5.21 -23.33 -25.71
C MET A 343 6.69 -23.04 -25.94
N ARG A 344 7.49 -22.75 -24.90
CA ARG A 344 8.92 -22.46 -25.07
C ARG A 344 9.65 -23.62 -25.78
N GLY A 345 9.33 -24.87 -25.39
CA GLY A 345 9.83 -26.09 -26.05
C GLY A 345 9.26 -26.39 -27.45
N ARG A 346 8.28 -25.60 -27.93
CA ARG A 346 7.79 -25.60 -29.31
C ARG A 346 8.44 -24.48 -30.14
N PHE A 347 8.48 -23.25 -29.62
CA PHE A 347 9.07 -22.08 -30.27
C PHE A 347 10.57 -22.27 -30.56
N ASP A 348 11.33 -22.90 -29.65
CA ASP A 348 12.77 -23.14 -29.86
C ASP A 348 13.05 -24.05 -31.08
N ARG A 349 12.13 -24.95 -31.45
CA ARG A 349 12.21 -25.79 -32.68
C ARG A 349 12.06 -25.00 -33.99
N TYR A 350 11.74 -23.72 -33.88
CA TYR A 350 11.68 -22.74 -34.96
C TYR A 350 12.75 -21.65 -34.81
N ASN A 351 13.72 -21.85 -33.91
CA ASN A 351 14.77 -20.91 -33.54
C ASN A 351 14.24 -19.58 -32.94
N LEU A 352 13.09 -19.64 -32.26
CA LEU A 352 12.45 -18.49 -31.60
C LEU A 352 12.51 -18.61 -30.08
N GLU A 353 12.69 -17.48 -29.40
CA GLU A 353 12.78 -17.44 -27.95
C GLU A 353 11.52 -16.83 -27.34
N LEU A 354 10.73 -17.67 -26.69
CA LEU A 354 9.50 -17.26 -26.01
C LEU A 354 9.81 -16.67 -24.63
N GLN A 355 9.48 -15.40 -24.42
CA GLN A 355 9.64 -14.72 -23.13
C GLN A 355 8.45 -15.04 -22.21
N GLU A 356 7.25 -14.69 -22.65
CA GLU A 356 6.00 -14.93 -21.90
C GLU A 356 4.80 -15.11 -22.86
N VAL A 357 3.79 -15.82 -22.37
CA VAL A 357 2.44 -15.83 -22.95
C VAL A 357 1.53 -15.10 -21.98
N LEU A 358 0.69 -14.19 -22.49
CA LEU A 358 -0.33 -13.46 -21.74
C LEU A 358 -1.71 -13.88 -22.26
N ILE A 359 -2.61 -14.24 -21.34
CA ILE A 359 -3.97 -14.68 -21.66
C ILE A 359 -4.94 -13.55 -21.27
N GLY A 360 -5.68 -13.01 -22.24
CA GLY A 360 -6.71 -12.01 -21.99
C GLY A 360 -7.97 -12.60 -21.38
N THR A 361 -8.90 -11.74 -20.95
CA THR A 361 -10.23 -12.20 -20.52
C THR A 361 -10.97 -12.81 -21.72
N PRO A 362 -11.52 -14.03 -21.61
CA PRO A 362 -12.38 -14.60 -22.65
C PRO A 362 -13.58 -13.70 -22.94
N THR A 363 -13.88 -13.53 -24.23
CA THR A 363 -14.97 -12.68 -24.73
C THR A 363 -16.06 -13.53 -25.39
N GLU A 364 -17.24 -12.94 -25.58
CA GLU A 364 -18.30 -13.60 -26.34
C GLU A 364 -17.85 -13.80 -27.78
N GLY A 365 -17.78 -15.06 -28.22
CA GLY A 365 -17.60 -15.40 -29.64
C GLY A 365 -18.82 -14.99 -30.47
N ARG A 366 -18.94 -15.52 -31.69
CA ARG A 366 -20.06 -15.24 -32.61
C ARG A 366 -21.38 -15.94 -32.19
N GLY A 367 -21.75 -15.89 -30.90
CA GLY A 367 -22.81 -16.68 -30.25
C GLY A 367 -23.73 -15.97 -29.23
N GLY A 368 -23.42 -14.74 -28.79
CA GLY A 368 -24.34 -13.83 -28.08
C GLY A 368 -24.47 -13.95 -26.55
N SER A 369 -25.30 -13.07 -25.98
CA SER A 369 -25.33 -12.52 -24.58
C SER A 369 -25.35 -13.49 -23.38
N LYS A 370 -25.38 -14.79 -23.63
CA LYS A 370 -25.52 -15.82 -22.60
C LYS A 370 -24.29 -15.90 -21.70
N LEU A 371 -23.12 -15.41 -22.15
CA LEU A 371 -21.90 -15.49 -21.35
C LEU A 371 -21.97 -14.52 -20.17
N GLU A 372 -22.25 -13.23 -20.39
CA GLU A 372 -22.34 -12.27 -19.29
C GLU A 372 -23.57 -12.52 -18.40
N GLU A 373 -24.66 -13.05 -18.97
CA GLU A 373 -25.81 -13.54 -18.18
C GLU A 373 -25.40 -14.67 -17.22
N ILE A 374 -24.68 -15.70 -17.70
CA ILE A 374 -24.21 -16.83 -16.89
C ILE A 374 -23.12 -16.39 -15.90
N LEU A 375 -22.18 -15.53 -16.30
CA LEU A 375 -21.18 -14.94 -15.40
C LEU A 375 -21.84 -14.11 -14.30
N THR A 376 -22.91 -13.37 -14.60
CA THR A 376 -23.70 -12.63 -13.60
C THR A 376 -24.46 -13.58 -12.66
N GLN A 377 -25.00 -14.69 -13.15
CA GLN A 377 -25.63 -15.73 -12.32
C GLN A 377 -24.62 -16.49 -11.43
N LEU A 378 -23.41 -16.74 -11.92
CA LEU A 378 -22.32 -17.33 -11.13
C LEU A 378 -21.82 -16.36 -10.07
N ARG A 379 -21.60 -15.08 -10.44
CA ARG A 379 -21.22 -13.98 -9.53
C ARG A 379 -22.26 -13.81 -8.41
N SER A 380 -23.55 -13.81 -8.74
CA SER A 380 -24.61 -13.70 -7.72
C SER A 380 -24.72 -14.97 -6.84
N ARG A 381 -24.53 -16.16 -7.40
CA ARG A 381 -24.46 -17.41 -6.62
C ARG A 381 -23.26 -17.46 -5.67
N GLN A 382 -22.10 -16.97 -6.08
CA GLN A 382 -20.92 -16.88 -5.21
C GLN A 382 -21.11 -15.85 -4.10
N VAL A 383 -21.60 -14.65 -4.43
CA VAL A 383 -21.99 -13.63 -3.43
C VAL A 383 -23.03 -14.18 -2.44
N ALA A 384 -24.00 -14.98 -2.90
CA ALA A 384 -24.97 -15.62 -1.99
C ALA A 384 -24.32 -16.63 -1.04
N MET A 385 -23.29 -17.39 -1.48
CA MET A 385 -22.56 -18.32 -0.61
C MET A 385 -21.68 -17.57 0.41
N GLU A 386 -20.98 -16.51 -0.01
CA GLU A 386 -20.23 -15.63 0.90
C GLU A 386 -21.15 -14.89 1.89
N GLN A 387 -22.35 -14.50 1.47
CA GLN A 387 -23.38 -13.96 2.37
C GLN A 387 -23.86 -15.00 3.38
N VAL A 388 -24.11 -16.25 2.98
CA VAL A 388 -24.48 -17.33 3.92
C VAL A 388 -23.38 -17.57 4.95
N GLU A 389 -22.10 -17.56 4.57
CA GLU A 389 -21.01 -17.68 5.53
C GLU A 389 -20.89 -16.43 6.43
N THR A 390 -21.10 -15.24 5.87
CA THR A 390 -21.11 -13.97 6.62
C THR A 390 -22.23 -13.94 7.66
N TYR A 391 -23.46 -14.32 7.28
CA TYR A 391 -24.58 -14.43 8.21
C TYR A 391 -24.35 -15.49 9.28
N ARG A 392 -23.69 -16.61 8.95
CA ARG A 392 -23.31 -17.63 9.93
C ARG A 392 -22.31 -17.08 10.96
N ARG A 393 -21.23 -16.43 10.50
CA ARG A 393 -20.25 -15.76 11.38
C ARG A 393 -20.90 -14.65 12.23
N GLN A 394 -21.86 -13.90 11.69
CA GLN A 394 -22.65 -12.90 12.43
C GLN A 394 -23.57 -13.55 13.47
N GLN A 395 -24.22 -14.68 13.14
CA GLN A 395 -25.06 -15.43 14.08
C GLN A 395 -24.21 -15.99 15.24
N ASP A 396 -23.06 -16.61 14.94
CA ASP A 396 -22.14 -17.14 15.94
C ASP A 396 -21.63 -16.01 16.86
N ALA A 397 -21.25 -14.85 16.29
CA ALA A 397 -20.85 -13.68 17.05
C ALA A 397 -21.98 -13.11 17.93
N ALA A 398 -23.21 -13.02 17.42
CA ALA A 398 -24.37 -12.54 18.19
C ALA A 398 -24.78 -13.49 19.33
N VAL A 399 -24.59 -14.81 19.15
CA VAL A 399 -24.75 -15.81 20.21
C VAL A 399 -23.72 -15.61 21.31
N GLN A 400 -22.44 -15.43 20.95
CA GLN A 400 -21.36 -15.13 21.90
C GLN A 400 -21.56 -13.79 22.63
N GLU A 401 -22.00 -12.73 21.93
CA GLU A 401 -22.31 -11.42 22.52
C GLU A 401 -23.48 -11.51 23.52
N ARG A 402 -24.50 -12.32 23.22
CA ARG A 402 -25.61 -12.60 24.14
C ARG A 402 -25.14 -13.36 25.39
N GLU A 403 -24.33 -14.40 25.21
CA GLU A 403 -23.81 -15.20 26.32
C GLU A 403 -22.87 -14.39 27.23
N LEU A 404 -22.02 -13.53 26.65
CA LEU A 404 -21.21 -12.56 27.39
C LEU A 404 -22.08 -11.59 28.18
N ARG A 405 -23.11 -10.99 27.58
CA ARG A 405 -24.04 -10.08 28.28
C ARG A 405 -24.81 -10.76 29.39
N GLU A 406 -25.22 -12.03 29.21
CA GLU A 406 -25.91 -12.78 30.25
C GLU A 406 -24.97 -13.12 31.42
N ALA A 407 -23.72 -13.51 31.13
CA ALA A 407 -22.69 -13.73 32.14
C ALA A 407 -22.36 -12.44 32.92
N GLU A 408 -22.20 -11.30 32.23
CA GLU A 408 -22.03 -9.99 32.88
C GLU A 408 -23.23 -9.61 33.76
N ALA A 409 -24.46 -9.78 33.27
CA ALA A 409 -25.67 -9.45 34.03
C ALA A 409 -25.78 -10.28 35.31
N ARG A 410 -25.53 -11.60 35.22
CA ARG A 410 -25.46 -12.52 36.36
C ARG A 410 -24.35 -12.12 37.34
N ALA A 411 -23.16 -11.76 36.84
CA ALA A 411 -22.03 -11.33 37.67
C ALA A 411 -22.32 -10.01 38.43
N ARG A 412 -22.94 -9.02 37.78
CA ARG A 412 -23.34 -7.75 38.42
C ARG A 412 -24.43 -7.97 39.49
N GLN A 413 -25.39 -8.85 39.24
CA GLN A 413 -26.38 -9.24 40.25
C GLN A 413 -25.72 -9.95 41.44
N GLN A 414 -24.81 -10.89 41.19
CA GLN A 414 -24.09 -11.59 42.25
C GLN A 414 -23.22 -10.64 43.09
N GLN A 415 -22.57 -9.65 42.47
CA GLN A 415 -21.82 -8.61 43.17
C GLN A 415 -22.72 -7.83 44.14
N SER A 416 -23.91 -7.40 43.70
CA SER A 416 -24.86 -6.67 44.55
C SER A 416 -25.43 -7.52 45.70
N ILE A 417 -25.66 -8.82 45.47
CA ILE A 417 -26.07 -9.76 46.52
C ILE A 417 -24.95 -9.90 47.56
N THR A 418 -23.72 -10.18 47.14
CA THR A 418 -22.58 -10.38 48.03
C THR A 418 -22.17 -9.10 48.77
N GLU A 419 -22.32 -7.92 48.15
CA GLU A 419 -22.18 -6.62 48.83
C GLU A 419 -23.24 -6.42 49.92
N SER A 420 -24.49 -6.83 49.66
CA SER A 420 -25.58 -6.77 50.64
C SER A 420 -25.35 -7.73 51.82
N GLU A 421 -24.95 -8.98 51.54
CA GLU A 421 -24.59 -9.97 52.57
C GLU A 421 -23.40 -9.50 53.42
N LEU A 422 -22.36 -8.96 52.78
CA LEU A 422 -21.18 -8.42 53.47
C LEU A 422 -21.53 -7.20 54.33
N SER A 423 -22.41 -6.31 53.86
CA SER A 423 -22.92 -5.17 54.63
C SER A 423 -23.68 -5.62 55.88
N ILE A 424 -24.56 -6.61 55.77
CA ILE A 424 -25.26 -7.22 56.91
C ILE A 424 -24.27 -7.85 57.90
N ALA A 425 -23.25 -8.56 57.40
CA ALA A 425 -22.20 -9.14 58.24
C ALA A 425 -21.34 -8.08 58.95
N ILE A 426 -21.00 -6.98 58.27
CA ILE A 426 -20.27 -5.84 58.85
C ILE A 426 -21.11 -5.17 59.96
N GLN A 427 -22.38 -4.85 59.71
CA GLN A 427 -23.24 -4.25 60.74
C GLN A 427 -23.45 -5.20 61.94
N THR A 428 -23.62 -6.49 61.68
CA THR A 428 -23.74 -7.52 62.75
C THR A 428 -22.46 -7.58 63.60
N ASN A 429 -21.29 -7.45 62.99
CA ASN A 429 -20.01 -7.45 63.70
C ASN A 429 -19.72 -6.10 64.39
N GLN A 430 -20.16 -4.97 63.83
CA GLN A 430 -20.14 -3.67 64.52
C GLN A 430 -21.02 -3.71 65.77
N GLY A 431 -22.26 -4.20 65.70
CA GLY A 431 -23.14 -4.34 66.87
C GLY A 431 -22.55 -5.25 67.96
N LYS A 432 -21.85 -6.33 67.58
CA LYS A 432 -21.08 -7.17 68.53
C LYS A 432 -19.89 -6.43 69.14
N ALA A 433 -19.15 -5.64 68.35
CA ALA A 433 -18.04 -4.83 68.83
C ALA A 433 -18.52 -3.70 69.76
N ASP A 434 -19.68 -3.11 69.50
CA ASP A 434 -20.31 -2.10 70.34
C ASP A 434 -20.80 -2.68 71.67
N LEU A 435 -21.41 -3.86 71.65
CA LEU A 435 -21.75 -4.61 72.85
C LEU A 435 -20.51 -4.91 73.70
N ALA A 436 -19.42 -5.37 73.08
CA ALA A 436 -18.15 -5.66 73.76
C ALA A 436 -17.50 -4.38 74.32
N ARG A 437 -17.53 -3.26 73.58
CA ARG A 437 -17.06 -1.95 74.06
C ARG A 437 -17.86 -1.46 75.27
N ALA A 438 -19.19 -1.57 75.22
CA ALA A 438 -20.07 -1.20 76.34
C ALA A 438 -19.83 -2.08 77.59
N GLN A 439 -19.58 -3.38 77.41
CA GLN A 439 -19.21 -4.29 78.50
C GLN A 439 -17.86 -3.91 79.13
N GLN A 440 -16.83 -3.61 78.32
CA GLN A 440 -15.53 -3.15 78.82
C GLN A 440 -15.64 -1.80 79.54
N GLN A 441 -16.40 -0.84 79.01
CA GLN A 441 -16.67 0.44 79.67
C GLN A 441 -17.39 0.25 81.02
N SER A 442 -18.37 -0.66 81.10
CA SER A 442 -19.04 -1.00 82.36
C SER A 442 -18.07 -1.56 83.40
N ALA A 443 -17.18 -2.50 83.02
CA ALA A 443 -16.16 -3.04 83.91
C ALA A 443 -15.12 -1.99 84.34
N GLN A 444 -14.76 -1.05 83.45
CA GLN A 444 -13.88 0.08 83.77
C GLN A 444 -14.53 1.06 84.74
N ILE A 445 -15.83 1.32 84.60
CA ILE A 445 -16.60 2.16 85.54
C ILE A 445 -16.72 1.46 86.91
N GLN A 446 -16.98 0.15 86.96
CA GLN A 446 -17.05 -0.60 88.22
C GLN A 446 -15.71 -0.61 88.97
N THR A 447 -14.60 -0.80 88.27
CA THR A 447 -13.26 -0.79 88.89
C THR A 447 -12.84 0.60 89.37
N LEU A 448 -13.17 1.67 88.62
CA LEU A 448 -13.02 3.06 89.10
C LEU A 448 -13.90 3.35 90.33
N ALA A 449 -15.18 2.96 90.30
CA ALA A 449 -16.10 3.16 91.41
C ALA A 449 -15.65 2.43 92.70
N GLY A 450 -15.09 1.22 92.57
CA GLY A 450 -14.49 0.49 93.69
C GLY A 450 -13.27 1.21 94.29
N ALA A 451 -12.39 1.75 93.45
CA ALA A 451 -11.24 2.54 93.90
C ALA A 451 -11.65 3.87 94.58
N GLU A 452 -12.67 4.56 94.04
CA GLU A 452 -13.21 5.78 94.61
C GLU A 452 -13.90 5.51 95.97
N ALA A 453 -14.64 4.40 96.10
CA ALA A 453 -15.24 3.98 97.36
C ALA A 453 -14.19 3.65 98.45
N GLU A 454 -13.10 2.97 98.09
CA GLU A 454 -12.01 2.65 99.03
C GLU A 454 -11.23 3.91 99.47
N LYS A 455 -11.02 4.84 98.54
CA LYS A 455 -10.46 6.18 98.82
C LYS A 455 -11.35 6.97 99.79
N VAL A 456 -12.67 6.96 99.61
CA VAL A 456 -13.63 7.57 100.55
C VAL A 456 -13.59 6.87 101.91
N ARG A 457 -13.47 5.53 101.95
CA ARG A 457 -13.36 4.75 103.20
C ARG A 457 -12.11 5.13 104.00
N LEU A 458 -10.96 5.25 103.33
CA LEU A 458 -9.69 5.66 103.96
C LEU A 458 -9.73 7.10 104.48
N LEU A 459 -10.31 8.03 103.70
CA LEU A 459 -10.53 9.41 104.16
C LEU A 459 -11.46 9.47 105.38
N GLY A 460 -12.52 8.67 105.41
CA GLY A 460 -13.43 8.56 106.56
C GLY A 460 -12.75 8.08 107.85
N VAL A 461 -11.81 7.14 107.76
CA VAL A 461 -11.01 6.68 108.91
C VAL A 461 -10.06 7.78 109.42
N GLY A 462 -9.45 8.56 108.52
CA GLY A 462 -8.63 9.71 108.88
C GLY A 462 -9.45 10.81 109.57
N GLU A 463 -10.62 11.14 109.03
CA GLU A 463 -11.50 12.17 109.57
C GLU A 463 -12.10 11.75 110.93
N ALA A 464 -12.49 10.49 111.10
CA ALA A 464 -12.94 9.95 112.39
C ALA A 464 -11.83 10.03 113.45
N SER A 465 -10.58 9.76 113.07
CA SER A 465 -9.42 9.90 113.97
C SER A 465 -9.20 11.37 114.39
N ARG A 466 -9.36 12.31 113.45
CA ARG A 466 -9.29 13.77 113.70
C ARG A 466 -10.38 14.24 114.66
N VAL A 467 -11.62 13.78 114.46
CA VAL A 467 -12.77 14.09 115.31
C VAL A 467 -12.61 13.49 116.72
N SER A 468 -12.09 12.27 116.84
CA SER A 468 -11.82 11.63 118.14
C SER A 468 -10.78 12.42 118.97
N ALA A 469 -9.69 12.87 118.33
CA ALA A 469 -8.69 13.70 118.99
C ALA A 469 -9.24 15.06 119.46
N LEU A 470 -10.10 15.70 118.65
CA LEU A 470 -10.79 16.95 119.04
C LEU A 470 -11.77 16.73 120.20
N ALA A 471 -12.56 15.65 120.17
CA ALA A 471 -13.51 15.32 121.23
C ALA A 471 -12.82 15.09 122.58
N GLY A 472 -11.62 14.49 122.60
CA GLY A 472 -10.80 14.36 123.81
C GLY A 472 -10.39 15.72 124.39
N ALA A 473 -9.94 16.65 123.53
CA ALA A 473 -9.52 17.99 123.95
C ALA A 473 -10.70 18.83 124.47
N ASP A 474 -11.86 18.79 123.82
CA ASP A 474 -13.06 19.52 124.28
C ASP A 474 -13.69 18.87 125.53
N ALA A 475 -13.52 17.56 125.77
CA ALA A 475 -13.90 16.93 127.04
C ALA A 475 -13.04 17.44 128.22
N GLU A 476 -11.72 17.54 128.04
CA GLU A 476 -10.82 18.15 129.04
C GLU A 476 -11.20 19.63 129.31
N ARG A 477 -11.53 20.37 128.25
CA ARG A 477 -11.99 21.76 128.33
C ARG A 477 -13.29 21.88 129.12
N ALA A 478 -14.28 21.04 128.82
CA ALA A 478 -15.56 20.99 129.50
C ALA A 478 -15.40 20.65 130.99
N ALA A 479 -14.53 19.70 131.34
CA ALA A 479 -14.25 19.36 132.74
C ALA A 479 -13.68 20.56 133.53
N ARG A 480 -12.70 21.28 132.96
CA ARG A 480 -12.11 22.47 133.59
C ARG A 480 -13.11 23.63 133.71
N VAL A 481 -13.97 23.84 132.70
CA VAL A 481 -15.06 24.84 132.78
C VAL A 481 -16.13 24.45 133.79
N GLY A 482 -16.51 23.18 133.89
CA GLY A 482 -17.48 22.69 134.88
C GLY A 482 -17.01 22.89 136.32
N ILE A 483 -15.72 22.66 136.60
CA ILE A 483 -15.12 22.94 137.92
C ILE A 483 -15.15 24.43 138.25
N ALA A 484 -14.86 25.31 137.26
CA ALA A 484 -14.96 26.76 137.46
C ALA A 484 -16.41 27.24 137.65
N GLN A 485 -17.37 26.66 136.93
CA GLN A 485 -18.79 26.96 137.07
C GLN A 485 -19.36 26.49 138.42
N ALA A 486 -18.91 25.34 138.94
CA ALA A 486 -19.29 24.88 140.27
C ALA A 486 -18.88 25.89 141.36
N MET A 487 -17.62 26.33 141.37
CA MET A 487 -17.16 27.37 142.31
C MET A 487 -17.90 28.71 142.14
N ALA A 488 -18.17 29.13 140.90
CA ALA A 488 -18.95 30.35 140.65
C ALA A 488 -20.40 30.25 141.15
N ILE A 489 -21.02 29.07 141.02
CA ILE A 489 -22.39 28.82 141.48
C ILE A 489 -22.45 28.72 143.01
N GLU A 490 -21.49 28.09 143.69
CA GLU A 490 -21.45 28.08 145.16
C GLU A 490 -21.36 29.50 145.74
N GLU A 491 -20.53 30.37 145.16
CA GLU A 491 -20.38 31.75 145.65
C GLU A 491 -21.59 32.63 145.26
N GLN A 492 -22.21 32.44 144.09
CA GLN A 492 -23.48 33.10 143.75
C GLN A 492 -24.64 32.66 144.64
N VAL A 493 -24.72 31.38 145.01
CA VAL A 493 -25.73 30.85 145.96
C VAL A 493 -25.50 31.38 147.38
N ARG A 494 -24.24 31.66 147.76
CA ARG A 494 -23.92 32.34 149.03
C ARG A 494 -24.29 33.82 149.02
N ALA A 495 -24.19 34.50 147.87
CA ALA A 495 -24.50 35.92 147.72
C ALA A 495 -26.00 36.24 147.52
N TYR A 496 -26.79 35.34 146.92
CA TYR A 496 -28.21 35.56 146.62
C TYR A 496 -29.12 34.60 147.40
N GLY A 497 -29.82 35.15 148.40
CA GLY A 497 -30.65 34.43 149.38
C GLY A 497 -31.95 33.80 148.86
N GLY A 498 -31.85 32.80 147.98
CA GLY A 498 -32.88 31.79 147.76
C GLY A 498 -33.68 31.87 146.45
N PRO A 499 -34.32 30.76 146.02
CA PRO A 499 -34.59 30.52 144.60
C PRO A 499 -36.08 30.61 144.25
N ARG A 500 -36.59 31.82 143.99
CA ARG A 500 -37.99 32.02 143.51
C ARG A 500 -38.21 33.04 142.38
N TYR A 501 -37.18 33.73 141.88
CA TYR A 501 -37.37 34.88 140.96
C TYR A 501 -36.75 34.79 139.55
N GLN A 502 -36.09 33.69 139.17
CA GLN A 502 -35.52 33.57 137.80
C GLN A 502 -36.55 33.33 136.69
N LEU A 503 -37.75 32.82 137.01
CA LEU A 503 -38.70 32.34 136.00
C LEU A 503 -39.33 33.46 135.14
N THR A 504 -39.35 34.71 135.62
CA THR A 504 -40.11 35.80 135.00
C THR A 504 -39.42 36.50 133.82
N GLN A 505 -38.09 36.44 133.72
CA GLN A 505 -37.37 37.07 132.59
C GLN A 505 -37.40 36.24 131.31
N GLN A 506 -37.33 34.90 131.42
CA GLN A 506 -37.13 34.04 130.25
C GLN A 506 -38.37 33.93 129.33
N VAL A 507 -39.57 34.21 129.86
CA VAL A 507 -40.84 34.12 129.11
C VAL A 507 -40.98 35.24 128.06
N MET A 508 -40.51 36.46 128.36
CA MET A 508 -40.71 37.61 127.47
C MET A 508 -39.87 37.54 126.19
N ALA A 509 -38.70 36.90 126.23
CA ALA A 509 -37.81 36.81 125.06
C ALA A 509 -38.42 36.01 123.90
N ARG A 510 -39.29 35.02 124.17
CA ARG A 510 -39.86 34.12 123.14
C ARG A 510 -41.11 34.62 122.45
N PHE A 511 -41.66 35.77 122.84
CA PHE A 511 -42.88 36.33 122.21
C PHE A 511 -42.61 37.22 120.98
N ALA A 512 -41.39 37.73 120.81
CA ALA A 512 -41.08 38.68 119.73
C ALA A 512 -40.84 38.02 118.36
N GLU A 513 -40.33 36.80 118.34
CA GLU A 513 -39.78 36.14 117.14
C GLU A 513 -40.84 35.55 116.18
N ALA A 514 -42.12 35.54 116.59
CA ALA A 514 -43.20 34.84 115.89
C ALA A 514 -44.01 35.69 114.89
N VAL A 515 -43.79 37.00 114.81
CA VAL A 515 -44.69 37.94 114.10
C VAL A 515 -44.20 38.35 112.70
N GLU A 516 -42.92 38.16 112.39
CA GLU A 516 -42.28 38.79 111.21
C GLU A 516 -42.65 38.16 109.84
N LYS A 517 -43.29 36.98 109.81
CA LYS A 517 -43.07 36.01 108.70
C LYS A 517 -44.23 35.78 107.71
N SER A 518 -45.24 36.66 107.60
CA SER A 518 -46.47 36.37 106.82
C SER A 518 -47.19 37.55 106.12
N GLY A 519 -46.49 38.45 105.42
CA GLY A 519 -47.10 39.58 104.66
C GLY A 519 -47.42 39.28 103.17
N VAL A 520 -48.50 39.87 102.62
CA VAL A 520 -49.03 39.64 101.25
C VAL A 520 -49.73 40.89 100.64
N ASP A 521 -49.64 41.09 99.31
CA ASP A 521 -50.44 41.99 98.41
C ASP A 521 -50.53 41.27 97.02
N ILE A 522 -51.47 41.34 96.05
CA ILE A 522 -52.55 42.28 95.60
C ILE A 522 -51.95 43.58 94.96
N VAL A 523 -52.46 44.27 93.91
CA VAL A 523 -53.71 44.30 93.12
C VAL A 523 -53.45 44.41 91.58
N PRO A 524 -54.22 43.74 90.67
CA PRO A 524 -53.99 43.75 89.21
C PRO A 524 -54.91 44.68 88.38
N LYS A 525 -54.61 44.90 87.08
CA LYS A 525 -55.49 45.55 86.07
C LYS A 525 -55.39 44.95 84.65
N VAL A 526 -56.51 44.99 83.92
CA VAL A 526 -56.76 44.63 82.50
C VAL A 526 -57.32 45.89 81.77
N VAL A 527 -57.45 45.91 80.42
CA VAL A 527 -58.61 46.49 79.62
C VAL A 527 -58.25 47.00 78.18
N ILE A 528 -58.77 46.28 77.16
CA ILE A 528 -59.56 46.69 75.95
C ILE A 528 -59.14 47.85 74.99
N GLY A 529 -58.95 47.51 73.68
CA GLY A 529 -59.80 47.95 72.53
C GLY A 529 -59.36 49.09 71.57
N GLY A 530 -59.77 49.05 70.27
CA GLY A 530 -59.55 50.22 69.36
C GLY A 530 -59.74 50.23 67.81
N ARG A 531 -60.62 49.43 67.17
CA ARG A 531 -61.33 49.69 65.86
C ARG A 531 -60.65 50.37 64.61
N GLY A 532 -60.67 49.65 63.47
CA GLY A 532 -60.93 50.15 62.09
C GLY A 532 -59.73 50.37 61.14
N ASP A 533 -59.84 50.35 59.79
CA ASP A 533 -60.85 49.80 58.84
C ASP A 533 -60.25 49.80 57.39
N ALA A 534 -60.86 49.04 56.45
CA ALA A 534 -60.58 48.96 54.99
C ALA A 534 -59.19 48.45 54.52
N GLY A 535 -59.15 47.59 53.47
CA GLY A 535 -57.86 47.19 52.85
C GLY A 535 -57.81 46.07 51.79
N ASN A 536 -58.79 45.15 51.73
CA ASN A 536 -59.04 44.17 50.64
C ASN A 536 -57.84 43.58 49.83
N ALA A 537 -57.37 42.38 50.20
CA ALA A 537 -56.84 41.37 49.26
C ALA A 537 -56.92 39.96 49.90
N ALA A 538 -57.20 38.92 49.11
CA ALA A 538 -57.53 37.58 49.60
C ALA A 538 -56.32 36.65 49.85
N ASN A 539 -56.52 35.70 50.77
CA ASN A 539 -56.06 34.30 50.85
C ASN A 539 -54.81 33.90 50.02
N GLY A 540 -53.73 33.32 50.57
CA GLY A 540 -53.38 32.99 51.96
C GLY A 540 -53.21 31.50 52.24
N ASP A 541 -52.10 31.14 52.91
CA ASP A 541 -52.03 30.11 53.97
C ASP A 541 -50.81 30.39 54.87
N GLY A 542 -50.82 29.94 56.14
CA GLY A 542 -49.81 30.28 57.15
C GLY A 542 -48.55 29.43 57.07
N THR A 543 -47.34 30.00 57.05
CA THR A 543 -46.62 30.54 58.22
C THR A 543 -46.62 29.60 59.44
N GLY A 544 -45.49 28.94 59.69
CA GLY A 544 -45.19 28.34 60.99
C GLY A 544 -44.17 29.18 61.76
N THR A 545 -44.39 29.39 63.07
CA THR A 545 -43.32 29.50 64.07
C THR A 545 -43.85 29.20 65.48
N SER A 546 -42.94 28.77 66.36
CA SER A 546 -43.12 28.31 67.76
C SER A 546 -43.39 29.49 68.74
N PRO A 547 -43.53 29.32 70.10
CA PRO A 547 -43.18 28.14 70.94
C PRO A 547 -44.05 27.86 72.20
N MET A 548 -43.53 26.96 73.07
CA MET A 548 -43.75 26.77 74.52
C MET A 548 -44.99 26.01 75.04
N GLY A 549 -44.72 25.18 76.07
CA GLY A 549 -45.66 24.74 77.14
C GLY A 549 -46.78 23.78 76.72
N GLY A 550 -46.84 22.50 77.11
CA GLY A 550 -46.24 21.87 78.29
C GLY A 550 -47.26 21.86 79.44
N GLY A 551 -48.23 20.94 79.40
CA GLY A 551 -49.37 20.93 80.33
C GLY A 551 -49.33 19.81 81.36
N THR A 552 -50.15 19.96 82.39
CA THR A 552 -50.61 18.86 83.26
C THR A 552 -52.06 19.13 83.67
N ILE A 553 -52.89 18.09 83.53
CA ILE A 553 -54.30 18.07 83.95
C ILE A 553 -54.37 17.30 85.29
N LEU A 554 -55.55 17.24 85.91
CA LEU A 554 -55.99 16.25 86.92
C LEU A 554 -55.91 16.67 88.40
N GLU A 555 -54.83 17.28 88.90
CA GLU A 555 -54.71 17.53 90.36
C GLU A 555 -55.72 18.56 90.91
N SER A 556 -55.91 19.71 90.26
CA SER A 556 -56.92 20.70 90.68
C SER A 556 -58.35 20.23 90.47
N LEU A 557 -58.56 19.18 89.66
CA LEU A 557 -59.86 18.58 89.38
C LEU A 557 -60.25 17.50 90.40
N LEU A 558 -59.31 17.05 91.25
CA LEU A 558 -59.59 16.23 92.43
C LEU A 558 -59.56 17.01 93.77
N ALA A 559 -59.54 18.34 93.71
CA ALA A 559 -60.15 19.20 94.74
C ALA A 559 -61.70 19.11 94.67
N LEU A 560 -62.19 17.88 94.56
CA LEU A 560 -63.53 17.51 94.14
C LEU A 560 -64.48 17.54 95.34
N LEU A 561 -65.31 18.57 95.41
CA LEU A 561 -66.74 18.46 95.79
C LEU A 561 -67.09 17.81 97.15
N LEU A 562 -66.17 17.71 98.12
CA LEU A 562 -66.38 16.98 99.38
C LEU A 562 -65.98 17.72 100.67
N ALA A 563 -65.77 19.04 100.61
CA ALA A 563 -65.49 19.89 101.79
C ALA A 563 -66.59 20.93 102.11
N GLU A 564 -67.62 21.07 101.25
CA GLU A 564 -68.74 22.01 101.50
C GLU A 564 -70.10 21.40 101.11
N ARG A 565 -70.44 20.24 101.67
CA ARG A 565 -71.85 19.81 101.71
C ARG A 565 -72.18 18.87 102.86
N VAL A 566 -72.54 19.45 104.01
CA VAL A 566 -73.70 19.11 104.86
C VAL A 566 -73.70 20.11 106.01
N GLY A 567 -74.82 20.78 106.23
CA GLY A 567 -75.07 21.44 107.50
C GLY A 567 -75.88 20.49 108.38
N VAL A 568 -75.33 20.11 109.55
CA VAL A 568 -76.06 19.60 110.73
C VAL A 568 -76.77 18.22 110.50
N ASP A 569 -76.49 17.11 111.20
CA ASP A 569 -76.07 16.96 112.61
C ASP A 569 -75.55 15.52 112.97
N VAL A 570 -75.19 15.32 114.25
CA VAL A 570 -75.22 14.07 115.06
C VAL A 570 -74.33 12.85 114.66
N ALA A 571 -73.18 12.77 115.36
CA ALA A 571 -72.63 11.63 116.15
C ALA A 571 -72.49 10.17 115.64
N GLY A 572 -71.35 9.55 116.00
CA GLY A 572 -71.09 8.09 116.06
C GLY A 572 -69.64 7.73 115.64
N THR A 573 -68.70 7.44 116.55
CA THR A 573 -68.40 6.13 117.20
C THR A 573 -68.11 4.97 116.21
N THR A 574 -67.03 4.17 116.32
CA THR A 574 -65.95 4.08 117.33
C THR A 574 -64.76 3.19 116.87
N ALA A 575 -63.53 3.64 117.15
CA ALA A 575 -62.46 2.89 117.87
C ALA A 575 -61.88 1.56 117.24
N PRO A 576 -60.85 0.87 117.83
CA PRO A 576 -59.71 0.40 117.04
C PRO A 576 -59.30 -1.09 117.25
N SER A 577 -58.18 -1.52 116.67
CA SER A 577 -57.61 -2.87 116.81
C SER A 577 -56.05 -2.87 116.76
N PRO A 578 -55.33 -3.99 116.99
CA PRO A 578 -54.72 -4.18 118.32
C PRO A 578 -53.21 -3.85 118.44
N ALA A 579 -52.53 -3.49 117.34
CA ALA A 579 -51.07 -3.44 117.28
C ALA A 579 -50.41 -2.48 118.30
N ALA A 580 -51.12 -1.41 118.69
CA ALA A 580 -50.62 -0.40 119.64
C ALA A 580 -50.47 -0.90 121.09
N LEU A 581 -51.03 -2.06 121.45
CA LEU A 581 -50.87 -2.65 122.79
C LEU A 581 -49.57 -3.46 122.92
N ALA A 582 -49.18 -4.21 121.89
CA ALA A 582 -47.99 -5.07 121.93
C ALA A 582 -46.69 -4.29 122.15
N VAL A 583 -46.53 -3.14 121.48
CA VAL A 583 -45.36 -2.26 121.62
C VAL A 583 -45.22 -1.70 123.04
N ARG A 584 -46.33 -1.58 123.78
CA ARG A 584 -46.34 -1.06 125.16
C ARG A 584 -45.81 -2.08 126.16
N GLU A 585 -46.07 -3.37 125.98
CA GLU A 585 -45.55 -4.42 126.87
C GLU A 585 -44.04 -4.65 126.68
N GLU A 586 -43.53 -4.64 125.44
CA GLU A 586 -42.09 -4.90 125.21
C GLU A 586 -41.20 -3.81 125.85
N LEU A 587 -41.59 -2.54 125.75
CA LEU A 587 -40.90 -1.43 126.43
C LEU A 587 -40.89 -1.59 127.95
N GLN A 588 -41.99 -2.10 128.53
CA GLN A 588 -42.12 -2.31 129.98
C GLN A 588 -41.26 -3.49 130.49
N ARG A 589 -40.89 -4.42 129.59
CA ARG A 589 -40.07 -5.60 129.92
C ARG A 589 -38.56 -5.36 129.89
N ARG A 590 -38.08 -4.33 129.18
CA ARG A 590 -36.65 -3.95 129.16
C ARG A 590 -36.22 -3.06 130.33
N LEU A 591 -37.16 -2.64 131.20
CA LEU A 591 -36.92 -1.70 132.30
C LEU A 591 -36.76 -2.36 133.69
N THR A 592 -36.77 -3.69 133.79
CA THR A 592 -37.04 -4.39 135.06
C THR A 592 -36.12 -5.58 135.41
N GLY A 593 -34.93 -5.69 134.80
CA GLY A 593 -33.90 -6.66 135.21
C GLY A 593 -32.56 -6.49 134.48
N GLY A 594 -31.44 -6.84 135.14
CA GLY A 594 -30.08 -6.77 134.57
C GLY A 594 -29.09 -7.71 135.30
N ASP A 595 -27.89 -7.84 134.73
CA ASP A 595 -26.60 -8.40 135.24
C ASP A 595 -26.60 -9.66 136.16
N PRO A 596 -25.70 -10.65 135.93
CA PRO A 596 -24.25 -10.39 136.05
C PRO A 596 -23.28 -11.23 135.17
N ASP A 597 -21.98 -10.90 135.32
CA ASP A 597 -20.72 -11.60 134.92
C ASP A 597 -20.50 -12.00 133.44
N ARG A 598 -19.36 -11.75 132.78
CA ARG A 598 -17.90 -11.76 133.13
C ARG A 598 -17.22 -13.13 133.19
N SER A 599 -16.66 -13.55 132.05
CA SER A 599 -15.24 -13.95 131.92
C SER A 599 -14.90 -14.14 130.43
N ALA A 600 -13.75 -13.71 129.91
CA ALA A 600 -12.66 -12.92 130.52
C ALA A 600 -12.18 -11.84 129.52
#